data_AF-A0A0Q8Q3G0-F1
#
_entry.id   AF-A0A0Q8Q3G0-F1
#
_cell.length_a   1.000
_cell.length_b   1.000
_cell.length_c   1.000
_cell.angle_alpha   90.00
_cell.angle_beta   90.00
_cell.angle_gamma   90.00
#
_symmetry.space_group_name_H-M   'P 1'
#
loop_
_entity.id
_entity.type
_entity.pdbx_description
1 polymer ?
#
loop_
_entity_poly.entity_id
_entity_poly.type
_entity_poly.pdbx_seq_one_letter_code
_entity_poly.pdbx_strand_id
1 'polypeptide(L)'
;MTADSVRAALEELKEPLVEAVINAYMRKKLSADVDNFYFDPSEEGGSCEAGEFRYKLPRAFADKGVYCYYPSGVWKIDHNIASDVTTSAGDKNIEGEHVSLPDLVPIWDEIRTEIHSWIDPWMDAVDPDDFSDQVASVVLIAQQLHIGESTTTTQSSPDGTARTLSAVTDIQSAVDDSKSDLTLMSGGAVRSLQLSYTNDVGRTISGQQNLAAVAALALAAEVMAWTECYTTLTEFLKAATADFNSFANATDGSGPSFTPVALSALSGAATVVAGTAVFPPAAAAAAVVAGIATVAVAFWPNDSYAASKDVRVVLEGGDYTALLGSFMSNVREIEDDVFRAEYAIGRMCRSAVEDMYEKPDNYSIARRLRSGERQPNDPLQSFLDADVDLVVKPRLMRDIAGRIETISRHQRGLASRLSGDASALASAHWSRPALHGDTIGYGTTGAFDQYADLVNQLVDLLVDEARTSHRVAVQCLDLATDFEQTDLGAKEELAKINRGLTHLHQQFNTVDDSSWKG
;
A
#
# COMPACT_ATOMS: atom_id res chain seq x y z
N MET A 1 -2.23 -16.20 -3.58
CA MET A 1 -2.79 -16.84 -2.37
C MET A 1 -3.85 -15.88 -1.89
N THR A 2 -5.10 -16.30 -1.69
CA THR A 2 -6.12 -15.43 -1.09
C THR A 2 -5.95 -15.41 0.43
N ALA A 3 -6.40 -14.39 1.14
CA ALA A 3 -6.23 -14.35 2.59
C ALA A 3 -7.00 -15.44 3.34
N ASP A 4 -8.17 -15.86 2.84
CA ASP A 4 -8.85 -17.06 3.34
C ASP A 4 -7.94 -18.30 3.24
N SER A 5 -7.11 -18.39 2.20
CA SER A 5 -6.14 -19.49 2.06
C SER A 5 -4.94 -19.37 2.99
N VAL A 6 -4.54 -18.14 3.35
CA VAL A 6 -3.47 -17.88 4.32
C VAL A 6 -3.94 -18.22 5.74
N ARG A 7 -5.08 -17.67 6.18
CA ARG A 7 -5.64 -17.95 7.51
C ARG A 7 -5.91 -19.44 7.68
N ALA A 8 -6.50 -20.09 6.67
CA ALA A 8 -6.69 -21.53 6.69
C ALA A 8 -5.35 -22.29 6.79
N ALA A 9 -4.32 -21.86 6.05
CA ALA A 9 -3.00 -22.49 6.13
C ALA A 9 -2.34 -22.31 7.52
N LEU A 10 -2.47 -21.14 8.14
CA LEU A 10 -1.95 -20.92 9.50
C LEU A 10 -2.71 -21.76 10.53
N GLU A 11 -4.04 -21.81 10.44
CA GLU A 11 -4.88 -22.60 11.35
C GLU A 11 -4.59 -24.11 11.22
N GLU A 12 -4.36 -24.61 10.00
CA GLU A 12 -3.96 -26.00 9.73
C GLU A 12 -2.58 -26.35 10.32
N LEU A 13 -1.70 -25.36 10.54
CA LEU A 13 -0.34 -25.57 11.06
C LEU A 13 -0.22 -25.42 12.58
N LYS A 14 -1.19 -24.80 13.26
CA LYS A 14 -1.16 -24.58 14.71
C LYS A 14 -1.10 -25.88 15.50
N GLU A 15 -2.06 -26.77 15.27
CA GLU A 15 -2.15 -28.04 15.99
C GLU A 15 -0.93 -28.96 15.75
N PRO A 16 -0.47 -29.17 14.50
CA PRO A 16 0.76 -29.92 14.25
C PRO A 16 2.00 -29.34 14.96
N LEU A 17 2.11 -28.01 15.03
CA LEU A 17 3.22 -27.37 15.74
C LEU A 17 3.11 -27.60 17.26
N VAL A 18 1.92 -27.42 17.85
CA VAL A 18 1.68 -27.70 19.28
C VAL A 18 2.07 -29.14 19.61
N GLU A 19 1.63 -30.10 18.81
CA GLU A 19 1.97 -31.51 19.00
C GLU A 19 3.48 -31.78 18.85
N ALA A 20 4.15 -31.13 17.89
CA ALA A 20 5.61 -31.24 17.74
C ALA A 20 6.35 -30.68 18.96
N VAL A 21 5.90 -29.56 19.51
CA VAL A 21 6.47 -28.96 20.73
C VAL A 21 6.20 -29.85 21.94
N ILE A 22 5.01 -30.45 22.07
CA ILE A 22 4.71 -31.43 23.12
C ILE A 22 5.58 -32.67 22.97
N ASN A 23 5.76 -33.20 21.76
CA ASN A 23 6.66 -34.33 21.51
C ASN A 23 8.09 -34.00 21.94
N ALA A 24 8.60 -32.81 21.59
CA ALA A 24 9.92 -32.34 22.02
C ALA A 24 10.02 -32.24 23.56
N TYR A 25 9.00 -31.66 24.20
CA TYR A 25 8.92 -31.56 25.66
C TYR A 25 8.97 -32.94 26.32
N MET A 26 8.05 -33.84 25.93
CA MET A 26 7.89 -35.17 26.50
C MET A 26 9.14 -36.02 26.36
N ARG A 27 9.81 -35.96 25.20
CA ARG A 27 10.97 -36.81 24.92
C ARG A 27 12.27 -36.27 25.50
N LYS A 28 12.44 -34.94 25.50
CA LYS A 28 13.72 -34.31 25.86
C LYS A 28 13.72 -33.62 27.22
N LYS A 29 12.68 -32.82 27.50
CA LYS A 29 12.63 -32.04 28.74
C LYS A 29 12.13 -32.86 29.92
N LEU A 30 11.03 -33.60 29.76
CA LEU A 30 10.47 -34.41 30.83
C LEU A 30 11.46 -35.48 31.33
N SER A 31 12.16 -36.15 30.39
CA SER A 31 13.22 -37.12 30.71
C SER A 31 14.42 -36.51 31.45
N ALA A 32 14.62 -35.20 31.35
CA ALA A 32 15.68 -34.47 32.05
C ALA A 32 15.21 -33.92 33.41
N ASP A 33 13.95 -33.53 33.51
CA ASP A 33 13.36 -32.90 34.71
C ASP A 33 12.89 -33.95 35.74
N VAL A 34 12.50 -35.15 35.29
CA VAL A 34 12.08 -36.24 36.18
C VAL A 34 13.22 -37.25 36.30
N ASP A 35 13.87 -37.26 37.47
CA ASP A 35 14.87 -38.26 37.81
C ASP A 35 14.32 -39.66 37.51
N ASN A 36 15.17 -40.52 36.94
CA ASN A 36 14.87 -41.92 36.65
C ASN A 36 13.85 -42.21 35.52
N PHE A 37 13.43 -41.20 34.74
CA PHE A 37 12.67 -41.40 33.51
C PHE A 37 13.58 -41.46 32.28
N TYR A 38 13.60 -42.60 31.61
CA TYR A 38 14.26 -42.72 30.31
C TYR A 38 13.21 -42.92 29.24
N PHE A 39 13.05 -41.96 28.34
CA PHE A 39 12.22 -42.15 27.15
C PHE A 39 12.69 -43.40 26.39
N ASP A 40 11.78 -44.30 26.01
CA ASP A 40 12.14 -45.53 25.29
C ASP A 40 12.38 -45.21 23.80
N PRO A 41 13.63 -45.27 23.29
CA PRO A 41 13.93 -44.89 21.91
C PRO A 41 13.59 -45.99 20.89
N SER A 42 12.97 -47.11 21.29
CA SER A 42 12.42 -48.05 20.31
C SER A 42 11.43 -47.33 19.38
N GLU A 43 11.28 -47.78 18.13
CA GLU A 43 10.48 -47.09 17.09
C GLU A 43 9.00 -46.83 17.47
N GLU A 44 8.53 -47.36 18.60
CA GLU A 44 7.20 -47.14 19.19
C GLU A 44 7.20 -46.30 20.48
N GLY A 45 8.25 -45.53 20.79
CA GLY A 45 8.36 -44.71 22.01
C GLY A 45 7.20 -43.72 22.25
N GLY A 46 6.33 -43.53 21.26
CA GLY A 46 5.06 -42.84 21.42
C GLY A 46 5.13 -41.35 21.06
N SER A 47 4.02 -40.80 20.60
CA SER A 47 3.85 -39.42 20.13
C SER A 47 2.41 -38.97 20.41
N CYS A 48 2.15 -37.67 20.24
CA CYS A 48 0.78 -37.14 20.25
C CYS A 48 -0.11 -37.91 19.24
N GLU A 49 0.39 -38.16 18.03
CA GLU A 49 -0.30 -38.93 16.98
C GLU A 49 -0.59 -40.38 17.39
N ALA A 50 0.36 -41.04 18.08
CA ALA A 50 0.15 -42.40 18.59
C ALA A 50 -0.80 -42.45 19.81
N GLY A 51 -1.09 -41.30 20.43
CA GLY A 51 -1.93 -41.18 21.61
C GLY A 51 -1.30 -41.66 22.92
N GLU A 52 -0.02 -42.04 22.91
CA GLU A 52 0.71 -42.49 24.10
C GLU A 52 2.20 -42.14 24.02
N PHE A 53 2.84 -41.97 25.17
CA PHE A 53 4.29 -41.82 25.35
C PHE A 53 4.81 -42.92 26.28
N ARG A 54 5.92 -43.57 25.93
CA ARG A 54 6.48 -44.71 26.66
C ARG A 54 7.82 -44.37 27.31
N TYR A 55 7.93 -44.69 28.60
CA TYR A 55 9.11 -44.47 29.42
C TYR A 55 9.54 -45.76 30.10
N LYS A 56 10.86 -45.92 30.23
CA LYS A 56 11.52 -46.96 31.01
C LYS A 56 11.92 -46.41 32.37
N LEU A 57 11.65 -47.21 33.39
CA LEU A 57 12.20 -47.01 34.73
C LEU A 57 13.68 -47.44 34.78
N PRO A 58 14.44 -47.07 35.83
CA PRO A 58 15.84 -47.45 35.98
C PRO A 58 16.04 -48.97 35.92
N ARG A 59 17.30 -49.39 35.72
CA ARG A 59 17.72 -50.80 35.56
C ARG A 59 17.19 -51.78 36.60
N ALA A 60 16.79 -51.32 37.80
CA ALA A 60 16.16 -52.14 38.82
C ALA A 60 14.79 -52.73 38.37
N PHE A 61 14.14 -52.14 37.36
CA PHE A 61 12.82 -52.51 36.82
C PHE A 61 12.80 -52.54 35.29
N ALA A 62 13.89 -53.00 34.67
CA ALA A 62 14.09 -52.93 33.21
C ALA A 62 13.01 -53.64 32.37
N ASP A 63 12.15 -54.43 32.99
CA ASP A 63 11.05 -55.18 32.40
C ASP A 63 9.69 -54.46 32.48
N LYS A 64 9.61 -53.24 33.04
CA LYS A 64 8.36 -52.48 33.21
C LYS A 64 8.33 -51.19 32.38
N GLY A 65 7.21 -50.96 31.71
CA GLY A 65 6.91 -49.73 30.99
C GLY A 65 6.02 -48.79 31.79
N VAL A 66 6.30 -47.50 31.71
CA VAL A 66 5.41 -46.43 32.17
C VAL A 66 4.88 -45.69 30.94
N TYR A 67 3.57 -45.57 30.84
CA TYR A 67 2.85 -45.01 29.70
C TYR A 67 2.11 -43.77 30.14
N CYS A 68 2.17 -42.70 29.34
CA CYS A 68 1.31 -41.54 29.48
C CYS A 68 0.42 -41.40 28.24
N TYR A 69 -0.89 -41.35 28.41
CA TYR A 69 -1.85 -41.22 27.31
C TYR A 69 -2.17 -39.76 26.98
N TYR A 70 -1.95 -39.36 25.73
CA TYR A 70 -2.32 -38.04 25.19
C TYR A 70 -3.72 -38.08 24.55
N PRO A 71 -4.58 -37.04 24.73
CA PRO A 71 -4.38 -35.82 25.52
C PRO A 71 -4.85 -35.95 26.98
N SER A 72 -5.19 -37.15 27.44
CA SER A 72 -5.80 -37.35 28.77
C SER A 72 -4.88 -37.12 29.98
N GLY A 73 -3.56 -37.19 29.78
CA GLY A 73 -2.54 -37.11 30.84
C GLY A 73 -2.56 -38.28 31.80
N VAL A 74 -3.31 -39.35 31.48
CA VAL A 74 -3.46 -40.53 32.32
C VAL A 74 -2.21 -41.39 32.25
N TRP A 75 -1.69 -41.77 33.41
CA TRP A 75 -0.55 -42.65 33.52
C TRP A 75 -0.97 -44.10 33.69
N LYS A 76 -0.23 -45.01 33.07
CA LYS A 76 -0.40 -46.46 33.21
C LYS A 76 0.98 -47.09 33.45
N ILE A 77 1.04 -48.03 34.39
CA ILE A 77 2.28 -48.75 34.72
C ILE A 77 2.05 -50.22 34.43
N ASP A 78 2.80 -50.78 33.48
CA ASP A 78 2.72 -52.20 33.16
C ASP A 78 3.37 -53.03 34.29
N HIS A 79 2.55 -53.89 34.88
CA HIS A 79 3.00 -54.88 35.85
C HIS A 79 2.97 -56.23 35.13
N ASN A 80 4.15 -56.78 34.87
CA ASN A 80 4.46 -58.02 34.12
C ASN A 80 3.64 -59.29 34.53
N ILE A 81 2.75 -59.19 35.53
CA ILE A 81 1.95 -60.27 36.08
C ILE A 81 0.51 -59.76 36.34
N ALA A 82 -0.31 -59.74 35.29
CA ALA A 82 -1.78 -59.86 35.31
C ALA A 82 -2.67 -58.67 35.72
N SER A 83 -2.17 -57.45 35.94
CA SER A 83 -3.05 -56.27 35.99
C SER A 83 -2.35 -54.96 35.69
N ASP A 84 -2.76 -54.32 34.60
CA ASP A 84 -2.48 -52.92 34.32
C ASP A 84 -3.13 -52.03 35.38
N VAL A 85 -2.34 -51.14 36.00
CA VAL A 85 -2.87 -50.16 36.96
C VAL A 85 -2.85 -48.78 36.31
N THR A 86 -4.04 -48.25 36.03
CA THR A 86 -4.23 -46.84 35.67
C THR A 86 -4.10 -45.98 36.92
N THR A 87 -3.29 -44.93 36.87
CA THR A 87 -3.06 -44.01 37.98
C THR A 87 -3.11 -42.56 37.54
N SER A 88 -3.53 -41.67 38.45
CA SER A 88 -3.38 -40.22 38.32
C SER A 88 -1.96 -39.77 38.63
N ALA A 89 -1.63 -38.51 38.32
CA ALA A 89 -0.44 -37.81 38.76
C ALA A 89 -0.22 -37.86 40.29
N GLY A 90 1.02 -37.59 40.72
CA GLY A 90 1.49 -37.56 42.11
C GLY A 90 2.52 -38.65 42.43
N ASP A 91 2.97 -38.68 43.67
CA ASP A 91 3.94 -39.67 44.16
C ASP A 91 3.31 -41.07 44.23
N LYS A 92 3.88 -42.01 43.48
CA LYS A 92 3.48 -43.41 43.47
C LYS A 92 4.61 -44.27 44.02
N ASN A 93 4.26 -45.18 44.90
CA ASN A 93 5.18 -46.21 45.34
C ASN A 93 5.04 -47.41 44.39
N ILE A 94 6.05 -47.63 43.55
CA ILE A 94 6.16 -48.77 42.65
C ILE A 94 7.20 -49.72 43.28
N GLU A 95 6.70 -50.77 43.94
CA GLU A 95 7.54 -51.83 44.53
C GLU A 95 8.67 -51.35 45.46
N GLY A 96 8.43 -50.27 46.21
CA GLY A 96 9.38 -49.71 47.17
C GLY A 96 10.16 -48.50 46.67
N GLU A 97 10.07 -48.15 45.38
CA GLU A 97 10.58 -46.88 44.85
C GLU A 97 9.47 -45.86 44.67
N HIS A 98 9.76 -44.62 45.09
CA HIS A 98 8.86 -43.49 44.90
C HIS A 98 9.12 -42.86 43.53
N VAL A 99 8.10 -42.89 42.69
CA VAL A 99 8.11 -42.29 41.36
C VAL A 99 7.09 -41.15 41.34
N SER A 100 7.57 -39.92 41.14
CA SER A 100 6.72 -38.73 41.03
C SER A 100 6.25 -38.58 39.59
N LEU A 101 4.95 -38.80 39.35
CA LEU A 101 4.34 -38.61 38.03
C LEU A 101 3.76 -37.20 37.94
N PRO A 102 4.26 -36.32 37.05
CA PRO A 102 3.70 -34.98 36.92
C PRO A 102 2.30 -35.01 36.31
N ASP A 103 1.52 -33.97 36.63
CA ASP A 103 0.27 -33.69 35.92
C ASP A 103 0.60 -32.99 34.60
N LEU A 104 0.39 -33.70 33.49
CA LEU A 104 0.82 -33.26 32.17
C LEU A 104 -0.25 -32.47 31.43
N VAL A 105 -1.52 -32.57 31.81
CA VAL A 105 -2.61 -31.82 31.14
C VAL A 105 -2.39 -30.30 31.28
N PRO A 106 -2.12 -29.74 32.48
CA PRO A 106 -1.85 -28.32 32.61
C PRO A 106 -0.62 -27.88 31.81
N ILE A 107 0.42 -28.72 31.73
CA ILE A 107 1.65 -28.42 30.99
C ILE A 107 1.38 -28.39 29.48
N TRP A 108 0.61 -29.35 28.95
CA TRP A 108 0.22 -29.36 27.54
C TRP A 108 -0.68 -28.17 27.20
N ASP A 109 -1.60 -27.80 28.10
CA ASP A 109 -2.46 -26.62 27.93
C ASP A 109 -1.64 -25.32 27.98
N GLU A 110 -0.62 -25.24 28.84
CA GLU A 110 0.34 -24.13 28.87
C GLU A 110 1.13 -24.01 27.56
N ILE A 111 1.67 -25.13 27.05
CA ILE A 111 2.38 -25.15 25.76
C ILE A 111 1.46 -24.71 24.63
N ARG A 112 0.24 -25.25 24.58
CA ARG A 112 -0.77 -24.90 23.59
C ARG A 112 -1.10 -23.40 23.64
N THR A 113 -1.36 -22.89 24.83
CA THR A 113 -1.69 -21.47 25.06
C THR A 113 -0.54 -20.56 24.63
N GLU A 114 0.70 -20.93 24.96
CA GLU A 114 1.89 -20.19 24.57
C GLU A 114 2.04 -20.17 23.04
N ILE A 115 2.03 -21.32 22.37
CA ILE A 115 2.16 -21.37 20.90
C ILE A 115 1.02 -20.60 20.22
N HIS A 116 -0.21 -20.72 20.72
CA HIS A 116 -1.35 -19.96 20.20
C HIS A 116 -1.19 -18.46 20.41
N SER A 117 -0.66 -17.99 21.55
CA SER A 117 -0.47 -16.56 21.78
C SER A 117 0.55 -15.91 20.82
N TRP A 118 1.44 -16.71 20.23
CA TRP A 118 2.38 -16.26 19.21
C TRP A 118 1.82 -16.26 17.78
N ILE A 119 0.78 -17.06 17.50
CA ILE A 119 0.24 -17.26 16.14
C ILE A 119 -1.11 -16.57 15.95
N ASP A 120 -2.01 -16.64 16.94
CA ASP A 120 -3.37 -16.11 16.84
C ASP A 120 -3.41 -14.62 16.45
N PRO A 121 -2.52 -13.74 16.97
CA PRO A 121 -2.46 -12.36 16.51
C PRO A 121 -2.24 -12.21 15.00
N TRP A 122 -1.52 -13.13 14.35
CA TRP A 122 -1.32 -13.10 12.89
C TRP A 122 -2.57 -13.52 12.11
N MET A 123 -3.45 -14.32 12.71
CA MET A 123 -4.71 -14.70 12.06
C MET A 123 -5.72 -13.55 12.08
N ASP A 124 -5.69 -12.75 13.14
CA ASP A 124 -6.50 -11.54 13.29
C ASP A 124 -5.89 -10.32 12.61
N ALA A 125 -4.70 -10.46 12.00
CA ALA A 125 -4.00 -9.39 11.32
C ALA A 125 -4.63 -9.08 9.95
N VAL A 126 -4.04 -8.08 9.28
CA VAL A 126 -4.58 -7.47 8.08
C VAL A 126 -4.73 -8.47 6.94
N ASP A 127 -5.78 -8.30 6.17
CA ASP A 127 -6.00 -9.07 4.96
C ASP A 127 -5.43 -8.29 3.74
N PRO A 128 -4.45 -8.83 2.99
CA PRO A 128 -3.93 -8.16 1.80
C PRO A 128 -5.00 -7.92 0.71
N ASP A 129 -6.03 -8.76 0.64
CA ASP A 129 -7.10 -8.63 -0.36
C ASP A 129 -8.05 -7.46 -0.04
N ASP A 130 -8.13 -7.02 1.23
CA ASP A 130 -8.95 -5.86 1.65
C ASP A 130 -8.52 -4.55 0.97
N PHE A 131 -7.27 -4.48 0.49
CA PHE A 131 -6.72 -3.32 -0.19
C PHE A 131 -6.96 -3.34 -1.71
N SER A 132 -7.41 -4.44 -2.28
CA SER A 132 -7.45 -4.65 -3.74
C SER A 132 -8.29 -3.60 -4.49
N ASP A 133 -9.51 -3.32 -4.02
CA ASP A 133 -10.39 -2.30 -4.57
C ASP A 133 -9.80 -0.88 -4.41
N GLN A 134 -9.09 -0.64 -3.31
CA GLN A 134 -8.45 0.64 -3.03
C GLN A 134 -7.27 0.88 -3.98
N VAL A 135 -6.40 -0.13 -4.14
CA VAL A 135 -5.30 -0.11 -5.10
C VAL A 135 -5.86 0.18 -6.50
N ALA A 136 -6.90 -0.54 -6.93
CA ALA A 136 -7.52 -0.32 -8.23
C ALA A 136 -8.07 1.11 -8.39
N SER A 137 -8.73 1.64 -7.36
CA SER A 137 -9.31 3.00 -7.38
C SER A 137 -8.23 4.08 -7.50
N VAL A 138 -7.17 4.03 -6.69
CA VAL A 138 -6.09 5.03 -6.70
C VAL A 138 -5.25 4.92 -7.98
N VAL A 139 -5.00 3.70 -8.48
CA VAL A 139 -4.33 3.48 -9.78
C VAL A 139 -5.14 4.12 -10.92
N LEU A 140 -6.47 3.95 -10.94
CA LEU A 140 -7.32 4.60 -11.94
C LEU A 140 -7.24 6.13 -11.88
N ILE A 141 -7.11 6.71 -10.68
CA ILE A 141 -6.97 8.15 -10.50
C ILE A 141 -5.61 8.64 -10.99
N ALA A 142 -4.53 7.92 -10.68
CA ALA A 142 -3.20 8.19 -11.22
C ALA A 142 -3.18 8.08 -12.77
N GLN A 143 -3.90 7.12 -13.35
CA GLN A 143 -4.07 7.00 -14.80
C GLN A 143 -4.85 8.17 -15.40
N GLN A 144 -5.89 8.64 -14.72
CA GLN A 144 -6.71 9.77 -15.17
C GLN A 144 -6.01 11.13 -15.04
N LEU A 145 -4.92 11.21 -14.27
CA LEU A 145 -4.03 12.37 -14.18
C LEU A 145 -2.85 12.29 -15.16
N HIS A 146 -2.72 11.22 -15.94
CA HIS A 146 -1.59 11.07 -16.84
C HIS A 146 -1.64 12.03 -18.02
N ILE A 147 -0.53 12.76 -18.21
CA ILE A 147 -0.27 13.69 -19.32
C ILE A 147 0.91 13.12 -20.11
N GLY A 148 0.63 12.48 -21.26
CA GLY A 148 1.60 11.77 -22.10
C GLY A 148 0.95 11.12 -23.33
N GLU A 149 1.75 10.65 -24.30
CA GLU A 149 1.23 9.85 -25.42
C GLU A 149 0.52 8.60 -24.87
N SER A 150 -0.75 8.41 -25.26
CA SER A 150 -1.54 7.27 -24.83
C SER A 150 -0.88 5.97 -25.30
N THR A 151 -0.13 5.31 -24.43
CA THR A 151 0.31 3.94 -24.64
C THR A 151 -0.91 3.05 -24.63
N THR A 152 -1.43 2.80 -25.84
CA THR A 152 -2.58 1.90 -26.03
C THR A 152 -2.09 0.51 -25.67
N THR A 153 -2.42 0.06 -24.47
CA THR A 153 -2.14 -1.31 -24.06
C THR A 153 -3.38 -2.14 -24.27
N THR A 154 -3.27 -3.07 -25.21
CA THR A 154 -4.32 -4.05 -25.50
C THR A 154 -4.35 -5.06 -24.34
N GLN A 155 -5.32 -4.93 -23.44
CA GLN A 155 -5.57 -5.98 -22.46
C GLN A 155 -6.25 -7.17 -23.12
N SER A 156 -5.83 -8.37 -22.71
CA SER A 156 -6.65 -9.57 -22.86
C SER A 156 -7.32 -9.82 -21.51
N SER A 157 -8.64 -9.63 -21.40
CA SER A 157 -9.38 -10.08 -20.21
C SER A 157 -9.32 -11.62 -20.13
N PRO A 158 -9.37 -12.24 -18.93
CA PRO A 158 -9.55 -13.69 -18.78
C PRO A 158 -10.74 -14.24 -19.59
N ASP A 159 -11.73 -13.38 -19.85
CA ASP A 159 -12.95 -13.68 -20.57
C ASP A 159 -12.83 -13.46 -22.10
N GLY A 160 -11.61 -13.17 -22.61
CA GLY A 160 -11.34 -12.92 -24.03
C GLY A 160 -11.86 -11.58 -24.56
N THR A 161 -12.47 -10.74 -23.72
CA THR A 161 -12.88 -9.38 -24.09
C THR A 161 -11.70 -8.42 -23.97
N ALA A 162 -11.24 -7.88 -25.10
CA ALA A 162 -10.25 -6.82 -25.08
C ALA A 162 -10.89 -5.54 -24.51
N ARG A 163 -10.43 -5.08 -23.35
CA ARG A 163 -10.76 -3.75 -22.83
C ARG A 163 -9.62 -2.80 -23.19
N THR A 164 -9.94 -1.80 -24.00
CA THR A 164 -9.02 -0.70 -24.27
C THR A 164 -9.13 0.30 -23.11
N LEU A 165 -8.15 0.33 -22.22
CA LEU A 165 -7.99 1.43 -21.27
C LEU A 165 -7.32 2.57 -22.02
N SER A 166 -8.12 3.49 -22.55
CA SER A 166 -7.60 4.73 -23.08
C SER A 166 -7.22 5.61 -21.89
N ALA A 167 -6.00 6.16 -21.87
CA ALA A 167 -5.75 7.37 -21.10
C ALA A 167 -6.85 8.37 -21.48
N VAL A 168 -7.32 9.17 -20.52
CA VAL A 168 -8.32 10.21 -20.82
C VAL A 168 -7.61 11.23 -21.72
N THR A 169 -7.70 11.00 -23.03
CA THR A 169 -7.14 11.83 -24.10
C THR A 169 -7.62 13.27 -24.02
N ASP A 170 -8.72 13.49 -23.30
CA ASP A 170 -9.43 14.76 -23.22
C ASP A 170 -8.67 15.82 -22.41
N ILE A 171 -7.87 15.46 -21.40
CA ILE A 171 -7.09 16.44 -20.62
C ILE A 171 -5.82 16.82 -21.37
N GLN A 172 -5.11 15.83 -21.89
CA GLN A 172 -3.92 16.07 -22.71
C GLN A 172 -4.27 16.94 -23.92
N SER A 173 -5.32 16.56 -24.68
CA SER A 173 -5.79 17.35 -25.82
C SER A 173 -6.31 18.72 -25.38
N ALA A 174 -7.01 18.83 -24.25
CA ALA A 174 -7.43 20.14 -23.72
C ALA A 174 -6.23 21.05 -23.42
N VAL A 175 -5.13 20.53 -22.87
CA VAL A 175 -3.90 21.29 -22.59
C VAL A 175 -3.17 21.65 -23.88
N ASP A 176 -2.92 20.67 -24.76
CA ASP A 176 -2.15 20.87 -25.99
C ASP A 176 -2.87 21.76 -26.99
N ASP A 177 -4.17 21.54 -27.20
CA ASP A 177 -4.95 22.37 -28.09
C ASP A 177 -5.09 23.80 -27.55
N SER A 178 -5.24 23.98 -26.24
CA SER A 178 -5.26 25.33 -25.64
C SER A 178 -3.93 26.05 -25.85
N LYS A 179 -2.79 25.36 -25.69
CA LYS A 179 -1.47 25.92 -26.01
C LYS A 179 -1.39 26.32 -27.48
N SER A 180 -1.80 25.43 -28.38
CA SER A 180 -1.79 25.64 -29.82
C SER A 180 -2.64 26.86 -30.23
N ASP A 181 -3.88 26.93 -29.76
CA ASP A 181 -4.79 28.02 -30.11
C ASP A 181 -4.34 29.37 -29.52
N LEU A 182 -3.73 29.37 -28.34
CA LEU A 182 -3.15 30.60 -27.75
C LEU A 182 -2.01 31.17 -28.61
N THR A 183 -1.26 30.36 -29.36
CA THR A 183 -0.22 30.87 -30.28
C THR A 183 -0.81 31.63 -31.48
N LEU A 184 -2.10 31.44 -31.78
CA LEU A 184 -2.82 32.10 -32.87
C LEU A 184 -3.40 33.46 -32.46
N MET A 185 -3.18 33.87 -31.22
CA MET A 185 -3.64 35.12 -30.61
C MET A 185 -2.45 35.91 -30.05
N SER A 186 -2.61 37.22 -29.89
CA SER A 186 -1.61 38.10 -29.31
C SER A 186 -2.27 39.06 -28.33
N GLY A 187 -1.49 39.65 -27.42
CA GLY A 187 -1.99 40.63 -26.45
C GLY A 187 -1.48 40.36 -25.04
N GLY A 188 -1.50 41.39 -24.18
CA GLY A 188 -1.02 41.29 -22.79
C GLY A 188 -1.75 40.19 -21.99
N ALA A 189 -3.07 40.10 -22.13
CA ALA A 189 -3.89 39.09 -21.46
C ALA A 189 -3.60 37.66 -21.96
N VAL A 190 -3.49 37.45 -23.28
CA VAL A 190 -3.15 36.13 -23.87
C VAL A 190 -1.76 35.68 -23.43
N ARG A 191 -0.78 36.59 -23.43
CA ARG A 191 0.57 36.30 -22.95
C ARG A 191 0.60 35.99 -21.46
N SER A 192 -0.20 36.70 -20.67
CA SER A 192 -0.31 36.45 -19.23
C SER A 192 -0.97 35.10 -18.95
N LEU A 193 -2.01 34.71 -19.69
CA LEU A 193 -2.62 33.38 -19.64
C LEU A 193 -1.61 32.27 -20.01
N GLN A 194 -0.80 32.51 -21.05
CA GLN A 194 0.26 31.57 -21.45
C GLN A 194 1.29 31.36 -20.34
N LEU A 195 1.81 32.46 -19.81
CA LEU A 195 2.87 32.46 -18.79
C LEU A 195 2.38 32.03 -17.40
N SER A 196 1.09 32.21 -17.10
CA SER A 196 0.54 31.95 -15.76
C SER A 196 -0.07 30.57 -15.60
N TYR A 197 -0.71 30.05 -16.66
CA TYR A 197 -1.54 28.86 -16.57
C TYR A 197 -1.14 27.79 -17.59
N THR A 198 -1.22 28.06 -18.90
CA THR A 198 -1.08 26.96 -19.88
C THR A 198 0.32 26.38 -19.97
N ASN A 199 1.37 27.15 -19.69
CA ASN A 199 2.74 26.60 -19.65
C ASN A 199 2.93 25.59 -18.51
N ASP A 200 2.16 25.74 -17.43
CA ASP A 200 2.42 25.09 -16.16
C ASP A 200 1.38 24.06 -15.75
N VAL A 201 0.18 24.12 -16.32
CA VAL A 201 -0.92 23.16 -16.06
C VAL A 201 -0.50 21.72 -16.33
N GLY A 202 0.27 21.48 -17.39
CA GLY A 202 0.79 20.16 -17.70
C GLY A 202 1.74 19.65 -16.62
N ARG A 203 2.70 20.47 -16.20
CA ARG A 203 3.64 20.14 -15.12
C ARG A 203 2.91 19.89 -13.80
N THR A 204 1.93 20.73 -13.49
CA THR A 204 1.11 20.67 -12.27
C THR A 204 0.33 19.37 -12.17
N ILE A 205 -0.37 19.00 -13.25
CA ILE A 205 -1.12 17.75 -13.32
C ILE A 205 -0.16 16.55 -13.27
N SER A 206 1.02 16.61 -13.91
CA SER A 206 2.05 15.57 -13.77
C SER A 206 2.56 15.43 -12.32
N GLY A 207 2.72 16.53 -11.59
CA GLY A 207 3.05 16.48 -10.16
C GLY A 207 1.93 15.81 -9.33
N GLN A 208 0.67 16.17 -9.59
CA GLN A 208 -0.49 15.53 -8.96
C GLN A 208 -0.57 14.03 -9.29
N GLN A 209 -0.25 13.66 -10.54
CA GLN A 209 -0.13 12.28 -10.98
C GLN A 209 0.92 11.52 -10.17
N ASN A 210 2.08 12.13 -9.93
CA ASN A 210 3.17 11.53 -9.15
C ASN A 210 2.74 11.26 -7.70
N LEU A 211 2.02 12.17 -7.06
CA LEU A 211 1.49 11.95 -5.71
C LEU A 211 0.45 10.82 -5.68
N ALA A 212 -0.46 10.78 -6.66
CA ALA A 212 -1.43 9.70 -6.79
C ALA A 212 -0.75 8.34 -7.02
N ALA A 213 0.33 8.34 -7.80
CA ALA A 213 1.16 7.17 -8.07
C ALA A 213 1.87 6.65 -6.81
N VAL A 214 2.44 7.54 -6.00
CA VAL A 214 3.03 7.18 -4.70
C VAL A 214 1.97 6.60 -3.76
N ALA A 215 0.77 7.19 -3.72
CA ALA A 215 -0.33 6.66 -2.91
C ALA A 215 -0.76 5.25 -3.36
N ALA A 216 -0.88 5.00 -4.68
CA ALA A 216 -1.18 3.68 -5.21
C ALA A 216 -0.09 2.64 -4.87
N LEU A 217 1.18 3.04 -4.98
CA LEU A 217 2.31 2.18 -4.67
C LEU A 217 2.45 1.90 -3.18
N ALA A 218 2.08 2.84 -2.31
CA ALA A 218 2.03 2.61 -0.87
C ALA A 218 1.06 1.48 -0.51
N LEU A 219 -0.15 1.51 -1.06
CA LEU A 219 -1.13 0.44 -0.88
C LEU A 219 -0.63 -0.90 -1.44
N ALA A 220 -0.05 -0.90 -2.64
CA ALA A 220 0.43 -2.13 -3.25
C ALA A 220 1.65 -2.71 -2.51
N ALA A 221 2.53 -1.86 -1.99
CA ALA A 221 3.66 -2.25 -1.16
C ALA A 221 3.17 -2.86 0.17
N GLU A 222 2.10 -2.30 0.75
CA GLU A 222 1.44 -2.84 1.95
C GLU A 222 0.92 -4.26 1.70
N VAL A 223 0.16 -4.47 0.63
CA VAL A 223 -0.35 -5.79 0.22
C VAL A 223 0.78 -6.80 0.08
N MET A 224 1.87 -6.41 -0.59
CA MET A 224 3.00 -7.31 -0.80
C MET A 224 3.81 -7.56 0.47
N ALA A 225 4.00 -6.57 1.34
CA ALA A 225 4.66 -6.76 2.62
C ALA A 225 3.93 -7.83 3.46
N TRP A 226 2.61 -7.70 3.59
CA TRP A 226 1.81 -8.67 4.33
C TRP A 226 1.75 -10.04 3.65
N THR A 227 1.61 -10.08 2.32
CA THR A 227 1.63 -11.35 1.56
C THR A 227 2.94 -12.12 1.75
N GLU A 228 4.08 -11.43 1.68
CA GLU A 228 5.38 -12.03 1.91
C GLU A 228 5.51 -12.48 3.37
N CYS A 229 5.12 -11.65 4.35
CA CYS A 229 5.21 -12.07 5.75
C CYS A 229 4.35 -13.27 6.10
N TYR A 230 3.14 -13.38 5.54
CA TYR A 230 2.32 -14.58 5.70
C TYR A 230 2.95 -15.81 5.07
N THR A 231 3.60 -15.64 3.92
CA THR A 231 4.34 -16.72 3.25
C THR A 231 5.53 -17.15 4.10
N THR A 232 6.34 -16.20 4.57
CA THR A 232 7.48 -16.43 5.48
C THR A 232 7.03 -17.12 6.76
N LEU A 233 5.96 -16.66 7.40
CA LEU A 233 5.42 -17.25 8.63
C LEU A 233 4.95 -18.68 8.37
N THR A 234 4.20 -18.92 7.29
CA THR A 234 3.72 -20.26 6.94
C THR A 234 4.87 -21.24 6.70
N GLU A 235 5.90 -20.82 5.96
CA GLU A 235 7.10 -21.63 5.72
C GLU A 235 7.90 -21.86 7.00
N PHE A 236 8.04 -20.82 7.84
CA PHE A 236 8.68 -20.92 9.14
C PHE A 236 7.95 -21.87 10.08
N LEU A 237 6.63 -21.82 10.18
CA LEU A 237 5.85 -22.74 11.05
C LEU A 237 5.99 -24.20 10.58
N LYS A 238 6.04 -24.45 9.26
CA LYS A 238 6.32 -25.78 8.71
C LYS A 238 7.73 -26.25 9.06
N ALA A 239 8.73 -25.38 8.88
CA ALA A 239 10.12 -25.68 9.23
C ALA A 239 10.27 -25.94 10.74
N ALA A 240 9.71 -25.07 11.58
CA ALA A 240 9.69 -25.20 13.03
C ALA A 240 9.04 -26.51 13.47
N THR A 241 7.91 -26.89 12.87
CA THR A 241 7.25 -28.18 13.15
C THR A 241 8.17 -29.37 12.84
N ALA A 242 8.85 -29.35 11.69
CA ALA A 242 9.81 -30.38 11.32
C ALA A 242 11.02 -30.41 12.27
N ASP A 243 11.50 -29.24 12.66
CA ASP A 243 12.65 -29.03 13.52
C ASP A 243 12.38 -29.51 14.96
N PHE A 244 11.21 -29.20 15.53
CA PHE A 244 10.77 -29.72 16.83
C PHE A 244 10.61 -31.25 16.80
N ASN A 245 10.01 -31.80 15.76
CA ASN A 245 9.88 -33.25 15.60
C ASN A 245 11.25 -33.93 15.46
N SER A 246 12.17 -33.32 14.72
CA SER A 246 13.51 -33.87 14.56
C SER A 246 14.32 -33.77 15.85
N PHE A 247 14.22 -32.66 16.59
CA PHE A 247 14.78 -32.52 17.93
C PHE A 247 14.21 -33.58 18.89
N ALA A 248 12.91 -33.86 18.83
CA ALA A 248 12.25 -34.90 19.62
C ALA A 248 12.77 -36.31 19.29
N ASN A 249 13.21 -36.55 18.05
CA ASN A 249 13.72 -37.85 17.56
C ASN A 249 15.24 -38.01 17.65
N ALA A 250 16.01 -36.92 17.82
CA ALA A 250 17.47 -36.98 17.86
C ALA A 250 17.97 -37.85 19.02
N THR A 251 19.06 -38.60 18.84
CA THR A 251 19.61 -39.50 19.89
C THR A 251 20.60 -38.80 20.80
N ASP A 252 21.42 -37.94 20.23
CA ASP A 252 22.32 -36.99 20.87
C ASP A 252 21.59 -35.65 21.01
N GLY A 253 21.73 -34.96 22.14
CA GLY A 253 21.03 -33.68 22.40
C GLY A 253 21.34 -32.53 21.42
N SER A 254 22.04 -32.80 20.32
CA SER A 254 22.21 -31.89 19.19
C SER A 254 21.07 -32.08 18.18
N GLY A 255 20.27 -31.04 18.00
CA GLY A 255 19.28 -31.00 16.92
C GLY A 255 19.92 -31.17 15.52
N PRO A 256 19.14 -31.60 14.51
CA PRO A 256 19.61 -31.65 13.12
C PRO A 256 20.05 -30.27 12.62
N SER A 257 20.71 -30.22 11.45
CA SER A 257 20.83 -28.97 10.71
C SER A 257 19.44 -28.46 10.33
N PHE A 258 19.01 -27.37 10.95
CA PHE A 258 17.72 -26.75 10.73
C PHE A 258 17.64 -26.07 9.36
N THR A 259 16.47 -26.06 8.73
CA THR A 259 16.31 -25.55 7.36
C THR A 259 16.10 -24.03 7.39
N PRO A 260 17.01 -23.22 6.83
CA PRO A 260 16.81 -21.77 6.79
C PRO A 260 15.66 -21.41 5.84
N VAL A 261 14.70 -20.65 6.35
CA VAL A 261 13.71 -19.94 5.53
C VAL A 261 14.21 -18.52 5.30
N ALA A 262 14.19 -18.04 4.05
CA ALA A 262 14.70 -16.72 3.68
C ALA A 262 13.70 -16.00 2.76
N LEU A 263 12.81 -15.21 3.37
CA LEU A 263 11.82 -14.36 2.71
C LEU A 263 11.63 -13.10 3.55
N SER A 264 11.47 -11.93 2.90
CA SER A 264 11.39 -10.62 3.58
C SER A 264 10.26 -9.75 3.02
N ALA A 265 9.37 -9.27 3.90
CA ALA A 265 8.34 -8.27 3.61
C ALA A 265 8.92 -7.00 3.02
N LEU A 266 10.04 -6.51 3.58
CA LEU A 266 10.71 -5.32 3.07
C LEU A 266 11.18 -5.51 1.63
N SER A 267 11.66 -6.72 1.28
CA SER A 267 12.05 -7.04 -0.09
C SER A 267 10.83 -7.07 -1.03
N GLY A 268 9.69 -7.63 -0.58
CA GLY A 268 8.43 -7.60 -1.31
C GLY A 268 7.98 -6.17 -1.61
N ALA A 269 7.88 -5.33 -0.58
CA ALA A 269 7.52 -3.92 -0.71
C ALA A 269 8.48 -3.16 -1.65
N ALA A 270 9.79 -3.38 -1.52
CA ALA A 270 10.80 -2.74 -2.37
C ALA A 270 10.69 -3.17 -3.84
N THR A 271 10.34 -4.43 -4.13
CA THR A 271 10.16 -4.91 -5.53
C THR A 271 8.95 -4.28 -6.21
N VAL A 272 7.87 -4.01 -5.48
CA VAL A 272 6.72 -3.25 -6.00
C VAL A 272 7.14 -1.83 -6.34
N VAL A 273 7.85 -1.17 -5.44
CA VAL A 273 8.32 0.21 -5.62
C VAL A 273 9.31 0.30 -6.77
N ALA A 274 10.21 -0.68 -6.91
CA ALA A 274 11.14 -0.79 -8.04
C ALA A 274 10.44 -1.14 -9.37
N GLY A 275 9.15 -1.47 -9.37
CA GLY A 275 8.39 -1.86 -10.56
C GLY A 275 8.77 -3.22 -11.13
N THR A 276 9.45 -4.07 -10.33
CA THR A 276 9.87 -5.42 -10.74
C THR A 276 8.83 -6.48 -10.40
N ALA A 277 7.87 -6.18 -9.51
CA ALA A 277 6.76 -7.06 -9.17
C ALA A 277 5.50 -6.78 -10.01
N VAL A 278 4.77 -7.83 -10.37
CA VAL A 278 3.47 -7.75 -11.05
C VAL A 278 2.38 -7.53 -10.00
N PHE A 279 1.62 -6.44 -10.12
CA PHE A 279 0.47 -6.14 -9.24
C PHE A 279 -0.57 -7.28 -9.31
N PRO A 280 -0.85 -8.00 -8.22
CA PRO A 280 -1.95 -8.95 -8.17
C PRO A 280 -3.27 -8.22 -7.81
N PRO A 281 -4.44 -8.51 -8.39
CA PRO A 281 -4.78 -9.07 -9.70
C PRO A 281 -5.51 -8.01 -10.55
N ALA A 282 -4.83 -6.90 -10.89
CA ALA A 282 -5.34 -5.98 -11.91
C ALA A 282 -4.42 -6.05 -13.12
N ALA A 283 -4.70 -6.97 -14.05
CA ALA A 283 -4.04 -7.03 -15.36
C ALA A 283 -4.12 -5.67 -16.13
N ALA A 284 -4.91 -4.71 -15.64
CA ALA A 284 -5.09 -3.35 -16.14
C ALA A 284 -4.02 -2.37 -15.66
N ALA A 285 -3.34 -2.67 -14.56
CA ALA A 285 -2.37 -1.77 -13.94
C ALA A 285 -0.95 -1.95 -14.49
N ALA A 286 -0.58 -3.15 -14.95
CA ALA A 286 0.80 -3.53 -15.25
C ALA A 286 1.55 -2.64 -16.26
N ALA A 287 0.86 -2.03 -17.23
CA ALA A 287 1.49 -1.18 -18.25
C ALA A 287 1.81 0.24 -17.77
N VAL A 288 1.01 0.76 -16.83
CA VAL A 288 1.17 2.12 -16.28
C VAL A 288 2.20 2.10 -15.14
N VAL A 289 2.36 0.94 -14.49
CA VAL A 289 3.28 0.67 -13.39
C VAL A 289 4.75 0.96 -13.75
N ALA A 290 5.20 0.70 -14.98
CA ALA A 290 6.61 0.93 -15.35
C ALA A 290 7.02 2.42 -15.32
N GLY A 291 6.11 3.32 -15.71
CA GLY A 291 6.34 4.78 -15.60
C GLY A 291 6.22 5.28 -14.17
N ILE A 292 5.24 4.76 -13.43
CA ILE A 292 4.93 5.10 -12.03
C ILE A 292 6.05 4.67 -11.06
N ALA A 293 6.65 3.49 -11.27
CA ALA A 293 7.69 2.95 -10.39
C ALA A 293 8.93 3.86 -10.29
N THR A 294 9.35 4.47 -11.40
CA THR A 294 10.53 5.37 -11.40
C THR A 294 10.39 6.57 -10.45
N VAL A 295 9.15 7.03 -10.23
CA VAL A 295 8.86 8.14 -9.32
C VAL A 295 8.97 7.69 -7.87
N ALA A 296 8.41 6.53 -7.52
CA ALA A 296 8.43 6.05 -6.15
C ALA A 296 9.79 5.58 -5.67
N VAL A 297 10.63 5.03 -6.56
CA VAL A 297 12.04 4.73 -6.22
C VAL A 297 12.77 5.98 -5.74
N ALA A 298 12.44 7.18 -6.25
CA ALA A 298 13.04 8.43 -5.79
C ALA A 298 12.61 8.82 -4.37
N PHE A 299 11.45 8.35 -3.91
CA PHE A 299 10.91 8.60 -2.57
C PHE A 299 11.16 7.44 -1.60
N TRP A 300 11.60 6.29 -2.08
CA TRP A 300 11.94 5.16 -1.24
C TRP A 300 13.12 5.52 -0.33
N PRO A 301 13.06 5.21 0.98
CA PRO A 301 14.16 5.49 1.88
C PRO A 301 15.44 4.77 1.42
N ASN A 302 16.57 5.50 1.41
CA ASN A 302 17.90 4.96 1.12
C ASN A 302 18.71 4.63 2.39
N ASP A 303 18.05 4.65 3.55
CA ASP A 303 18.70 4.46 4.84
C ASP A 303 18.78 2.97 5.24
N SER A 304 19.44 2.70 6.37
CA SER A 304 19.64 1.33 6.86
C SER A 304 18.36 0.56 7.17
N TYR A 305 17.22 1.26 7.30
CA TYR A 305 15.91 0.63 7.52
C TYR A 305 15.31 0.05 6.23
N ALA A 306 15.76 0.52 5.07
CA ALA A 306 15.38 0.01 3.75
C ALA A 306 16.33 -1.08 3.21
N ALA A 307 17.43 -1.36 3.90
CA ALA A 307 18.33 -2.44 3.52
C ALA A 307 17.70 -3.79 3.91
N SER A 308 17.23 -4.55 2.93
CA SER A 308 16.78 -5.93 3.16
C SER A 308 17.94 -6.74 3.73
N LYS A 309 17.82 -7.16 4.98
CA LYS A 309 18.56 -8.34 5.43
C LYS A 309 17.66 -9.52 5.10
N ASP A 310 18.18 -10.51 4.38
CA ASP A 310 17.49 -11.79 4.27
C ASP A 310 17.23 -12.26 5.71
N VAL A 311 15.96 -12.26 6.12
CA VAL A 311 15.57 -12.80 7.42
C VAL A 311 15.77 -14.30 7.29
N ARG A 312 16.90 -14.80 7.78
CA ARG A 312 17.20 -16.23 7.80
C ARG A 312 16.72 -16.79 9.11
N VAL A 313 15.49 -17.28 9.07
CA VAL A 313 14.83 -17.83 10.25
C VAL A 313 15.31 -19.28 10.41
N VAL A 314 16.09 -19.53 11.45
CA VAL A 314 16.64 -20.85 11.80
C VAL A 314 16.36 -21.08 13.27
N LEU A 315 15.77 -22.23 13.63
CA LEU A 315 15.68 -22.60 15.03
C LEU A 315 17.07 -22.96 15.56
N GLU A 316 17.44 -22.44 16.71
CA GLU A 316 18.73 -22.69 17.35
C GLU A 316 18.53 -23.12 18.81
N GLY A 317 19.41 -23.99 19.31
CA GLY A 317 19.37 -24.42 20.71
C GLY A 317 19.76 -25.87 20.92
N GLY A 318 20.47 -26.14 22.01
CA GLY A 318 20.83 -27.50 22.44
C GLY A 318 19.84 -28.16 23.39
N ASP A 319 18.82 -27.42 23.83
CA ASP A 319 17.77 -27.92 24.73
C ASP A 319 16.40 -27.35 24.33
N TYR A 320 15.35 -27.92 24.93
CA TYR A 320 13.96 -27.53 24.66
C TYR A 320 13.69 -26.04 24.89
N THR A 321 14.26 -25.46 25.96
CA THR A 321 13.97 -24.06 26.34
C THR A 321 14.67 -23.10 25.37
N ALA A 322 15.90 -23.43 24.96
CA ALA A 322 16.62 -22.68 23.93
C ALA A 322 15.90 -22.76 22.57
N LEU A 323 15.43 -23.95 22.18
CA LEU A 323 14.72 -24.15 20.92
C LEU A 323 13.38 -23.38 20.89
N LEU A 324 12.61 -23.43 21.97
CA LEU A 324 11.37 -22.67 22.11
C LEU A 324 11.63 -21.16 22.16
N GLY A 325 12.69 -20.72 22.85
CA GLY A 325 13.11 -19.31 22.86
C GLY A 325 13.54 -18.81 21.49
N SER A 326 14.23 -19.64 20.71
CA SER A 326 14.58 -19.34 19.31
C SER A 326 13.33 -19.25 18.42
N PHE A 327 12.35 -20.13 18.60
CA PHE A 327 11.05 -20.03 17.91
C PHE A 327 10.38 -18.67 18.15
N MET A 328 10.27 -18.25 19.42
CA MET A 328 9.68 -16.95 19.79
C MET A 328 10.47 -15.77 19.22
N SER A 329 11.81 -15.82 19.29
CA SER A 329 12.68 -14.79 18.73
C SER A 329 12.48 -14.67 17.22
N ASN A 330 12.35 -15.78 16.52
CA ASN A 330 12.14 -15.85 15.09
C ASN A 330 10.77 -15.29 14.66
N VAL A 331 9.70 -15.55 15.41
CA VAL A 331 8.39 -14.89 15.16
C VAL A 331 8.52 -13.37 15.31
N ARG A 332 9.27 -12.88 16.31
CA ARG A 332 9.55 -11.45 16.46
C ARG A 332 10.38 -10.89 15.29
N GLU A 333 11.33 -11.65 14.75
CA GLU A 333 12.10 -11.19 13.58
C GLU A 333 11.21 -11.02 12.34
N ILE A 334 10.19 -11.87 12.16
CA ILE A 334 9.19 -11.73 11.09
C ILE A 334 8.32 -10.49 11.33
N GLU A 335 7.92 -10.22 12.58
CA GLU A 335 7.19 -9.00 12.97
C GLU A 335 8.02 -7.73 12.72
N ASP A 336 9.28 -7.71 13.14
CA ASP A 336 10.26 -6.65 12.89
C ASP A 336 10.41 -6.34 11.39
N ASP A 337 10.28 -7.34 10.52
CA ASP A 337 10.38 -7.16 9.07
C ASP A 337 9.13 -6.51 8.47
N VAL A 338 7.94 -6.85 8.96
CA VAL A 338 6.69 -6.09 8.66
C VAL A 338 6.85 -4.66 9.11
N PHE A 339 7.30 -4.44 10.35
CA PHE A 339 7.52 -3.10 10.90
C PHE A 339 8.42 -2.26 9.98
N ARG A 340 9.54 -2.83 9.50
CA ARG A 340 10.47 -2.12 8.60
C ARG A 340 9.83 -1.81 7.25
N ALA A 341 9.06 -2.74 6.68
CA ALA A 341 8.35 -2.53 5.43
C ALA A 341 7.33 -1.40 5.56
N GLU A 342 6.46 -1.44 6.56
CA GLU A 342 5.45 -0.41 6.82
C GLU A 342 6.08 0.96 7.16
N TYR A 343 7.16 0.96 7.95
CA TYR A 343 7.91 2.19 8.22
C TYR A 343 8.48 2.80 6.94
N ALA A 344 9.04 1.98 6.04
CA ALA A 344 9.56 2.43 4.75
C ALA A 344 8.46 3.00 3.85
N ILE A 345 7.29 2.36 3.83
CA ILE A 345 6.10 2.85 3.12
C ILE A 345 5.65 4.21 3.68
N GLY A 346 5.53 4.34 5.01
CA GLY A 346 5.17 5.61 5.66
C GLY A 346 6.18 6.72 5.38
N ARG A 347 7.48 6.40 5.33
CA ARG A 347 8.56 7.33 4.95
C ARG A 347 8.47 7.76 3.49
N MET A 348 8.12 6.86 2.58
CA MET A 348 7.89 7.18 1.17
C MET A 348 6.73 8.17 1.02
N CYS A 349 5.59 7.91 1.68
CA CYS A 349 4.45 8.83 1.68
C CYS A 349 4.81 10.21 2.23
N ARG A 350 5.52 10.26 3.37
CA ARG A 350 5.99 11.50 3.97
C ARG A 350 6.94 12.28 3.05
N SER A 351 7.90 11.60 2.44
CA SER A 351 8.86 12.23 1.52
C SER A 351 8.17 12.86 0.31
N ALA A 352 7.08 12.25 -0.18
CA ALA A 352 6.28 12.83 -1.26
C ALA A 352 5.53 14.10 -0.82
N VAL A 353 5.00 14.13 0.41
CA VAL A 353 4.40 15.34 1.00
C VAL A 353 5.45 16.44 1.23
N GLU A 354 6.64 16.07 1.69
CA GLU A 354 7.77 17.01 1.86
C GLU A 354 8.18 17.62 0.51
N ASP A 355 8.35 16.81 -0.55
CA ASP A 355 8.69 17.33 -1.89
C ASP A 355 7.61 18.26 -2.45
N MET A 356 6.33 18.00 -2.15
CA MET A 356 5.23 18.90 -2.47
C MET A 356 5.40 20.28 -1.82
N TYR A 357 5.80 20.33 -0.55
CA TYR A 357 6.03 21.61 0.15
C TYR A 357 7.33 22.29 -0.28
N GLU A 358 8.36 21.54 -0.64
CA GLU A 358 9.63 22.08 -1.13
C GLU A 358 9.52 22.65 -2.55
N LYS A 359 8.67 22.04 -3.40
CA LYS A 359 8.51 22.39 -4.81
C LYS A 359 7.03 22.61 -5.18
N PRO A 360 6.29 23.51 -4.52
CA PRO A 360 4.84 23.63 -4.71
C PRO A 360 4.45 24.01 -6.14
N ASP A 361 5.33 24.69 -6.87
CA ASP A 361 5.17 25.04 -8.28
C ASP A 361 5.04 23.82 -9.23
N ASN A 362 5.46 22.63 -8.78
CA ASN A 362 5.30 21.38 -9.52
C ASN A 362 3.93 20.73 -9.30
N TYR A 363 3.20 21.13 -8.26
CA TYR A 363 1.99 20.44 -7.78
C TYR A 363 0.74 21.32 -7.78
N SER A 364 0.91 22.65 -7.78
CA SER A 364 -0.19 23.59 -7.91
C SER A 364 0.25 24.92 -8.54
N ILE A 365 -0.56 25.43 -9.46
CA ILE A 365 -0.43 26.81 -9.97
C ILE A 365 -0.84 27.81 -8.88
N ALA A 366 -1.87 27.46 -8.10
CA ALA A 366 -2.42 28.30 -7.04
C ALA A 366 -1.46 28.52 -5.86
N ARG A 367 -0.66 27.49 -5.53
CA ARG A 367 0.24 27.49 -4.36
C ARG A 367 1.67 27.87 -4.69
N ARG A 368 1.95 28.36 -5.90
CA ARG A 368 3.30 28.76 -6.31
C ARG A 368 3.94 29.60 -5.22
N LEU A 369 5.16 29.23 -4.80
CA LEU A 369 5.89 30.03 -3.84
C LEU A 369 6.01 31.42 -4.44
N ARG A 370 5.34 32.39 -3.80
CA ARG A 370 5.67 33.81 -3.89
C ARG A 370 7.11 33.92 -3.44
N SER A 371 8.05 33.64 -4.34
CA SER A 371 9.47 33.61 -4.02
C SER A 371 9.87 35.01 -3.56
N GLY A 372 9.97 35.17 -2.24
CA GLY A 372 10.64 36.26 -1.52
C GLY A 372 10.00 37.65 -1.57
N GLU A 373 9.29 38.01 -2.63
CA GLU A 373 8.65 39.32 -2.79
C GLU A 373 7.29 39.06 -3.43
N ARG A 374 6.26 39.83 -3.03
CA ARG A 374 5.16 40.08 -3.96
C ARG A 374 5.85 40.64 -5.21
N GLN A 375 6.14 39.81 -6.22
CA GLN A 375 6.48 40.35 -7.51
C GLN A 375 5.30 41.25 -7.87
N PRO A 376 5.51 42.54 -8.18
CA PRO A 376 4.44 43.45 -8.57
C PRO A 376 3.63 42.97 -9.79
N ASN A 377 4.02 41.83 -10.37
CA ASN A 377 3.56 41.24 -11.62
C ASN A 377 3.35 39.72 -11.49
N ASP A 378 2.57 39.24 -10.50
CA ASP A 378 2.11 37.84 -10.52
C ASP A 378 1.35 37.60 -11.85
N PRO A 379 1.85 36.78 -12.78
CA PRO A 379 1.27 36.65 -14.11
C PRO A 379 -0.17 36.10 -14.06
N LEU A 380 -0.51 35.29 -13.05
CA LEU A 380 -1.86 34.76 -12.88
C LEU A 380 -2.79 35.88 -12.43
N GLN A 381 -2.42 36.62 -11.40
CA GLN A 381 -3.20 37.76 -10.93
C GLN A 381 -3.28 38.85 -12.01
N SER A 382 -2.20 39.09 -12.76
CA SER A 382 -2.18 40.01 -13.89
C SER A 382 -3.09 39.58 -15.03
N PHE A 383 -3.29 38.28 -15.26
CA PHE A 383 -4.28 37.79 -16.22
C PHE A 383 -5.71 37.98 -15.71
N LEU A 384 -5.93 37.68 -14.42
CA LEU A 384 -7.23 37.83 -13.77
C LEU A 384 -7.66 39.30 -13.64
N ASP A 385 -6.69 40.21 -13.59
CA ASP A 385 -6.92 41.66 -13.52
C ASP A 385 -6.74 42.36 -14.89
N ALA A 386 -6.41 41.62 -15.96
CA ALA A 386 -6.14 42.21 -17.27
C ALA A 386 -7.39 42.82 -17.90
N ASP A 387 -7.25 44.05 -18.38
CA ASP A 387 -8.22 44.70 -19.26
C ASP A 387 -7.92 44.35 -20.75
N VAL A 388 -8.93 44.44 -21.61
CA VAL A 388 -8.87 43.92 -23.00
C VAL A 388 -7.78 44.61 -23.83
N ASP A 389 -6.87 43.82 -24.44
CA ASP A 389 -5.78 44.35 -25.26
C ASP A 389 -5.66 43.67 -26.65
N LEU A 390 -4.93 44.31 -27.57
CA LEU A 390 -4.94 44.08 -29.03
C LEU A 390 -4.85 42.60 -29.48
N VAL A 391 -5.89 42.17 -30.21
CA VAL A 391 -6.06 40.91 -30.97
C VAL A 391 -6.45 39.66 -30.15
N VAL A 392 -7.63 39.73 -29.51
CA VAL A 392 -8.35 38.54 -29.04
C VAL A 392 -9.25 38.01 -30.15
N LYS A 393 -9.30 36.69 -30.36
CA LYS A 393 -10.30 36.03 -31.21
C LYS A 393 -11.40 35.45 -30.31
N PRO A 394 -12.56 36.09 -30.16
CA PRO A 394 -13.56 35.71 -29.15
C PRO A 394 -13.98 34.24 -29.21
N ARG A 395 -14.13 33.70 -30.43
CA ARG A 395 -14.45 32.27 -30.63
C ARG A 395 -13.37 31.34 -30.03
N LEU A 396 -12.10 31.56 -30.35
CA LEU A 396 -11.00 30.74 -29.83
C LEU A 396 -10.90 30.87 -28.30
N MET A 397 -11.12 32.07 -27.77
CA MET A 397 -11.10 32.30 -26.33
C MET A 397 -12.22 31.54 -25.60
N ARG A 398 -13.43 31.44 -26.19
CA ARG A 398 -14.51 30.59 -25.68
C ARG A 398 -14.15 29.10 -25.73
N ASP A 399 -13.53 28.66 -26.82
CA ASP A 399 -13.11 27.26 -26.98
C ASP A 399 -12.04 26.89 -25.92
N ILE A 400 -11.06 27.77 -25.69
CA ILE A 400 -10.07 27.63 -24.60
C ILE A 400 -10.74 27.62 -23.23
N ALA A 401 -11.67 28.53 -22.96
CA ALA A 401 -12.42 28.55 -21.71
C ALA A 401 -13.15 27.22 -21.45
N GLY A 402 -13.80 26.66 -22.48
CA GLY A 402 -14.48 25.37 -22.39
C GLY A 402 -13.51 24.23 -22.04
N ARG A 403 -12.32 24.21 -22.63
CA ARG A 403 -11.28 23.20 -22.33
C ARG A 403 -10.72 23.33 -20.91
N ILE A 404 -10.43 24.56 -20.46
CA ILE A 404 -9.95 24.82 -19.09
C ILE A 404 -11.02 24.44 -18.07
N GLU A 405 -12.30 24.70 -18.36
CA GLU A 405 -13.42 24.29 -17.51
C GLU A 405 -13.58 22.75 -17.47
N THR A 406 -13.28 22.04 -18.55
CA THR A 406 -13.20 20.56 -18.53
C THR A 406 -12.13 20.07 -17.56
N ILE A 407 -10.94 20.68 -17.55
CA ILE A 407 -9.86 20.37 -16.59
C ILE A 407 -10.36 20.57 -15.15
N SER A 408 -11.00 21.71 -14.86
CA SER A 408 -11.62 22.02 -13.57
C SER A 408 -12.58 20.92 -13.10
N ARG A 409 -13.55 20.55 -13.96
CA ARG A 409 -14.55 19.52 -13.61
C ARG A 409 -13.92 18.16 -13.38
N HIS A 410 -12.92 17.81 -14.20
CA HIS A 410 -12.21 16.55 -14.06
C HIS A 410 -11.48 16.47 -12.73
N GLN A 411 -10.69 17.48 -12.37
CA GLN A 411 -9.97 17.53 -11.09
C GLN A 411 -10.92 17.49 -9.88
N ARG A 412 -12.09 18.18 -9.94
CA ARG A 412 -13.12 18.03 -8.88
C ARG A 412 -13.68 16.61 -8.80
N GLY A 413 -13.93 15.97 -9.95
CA GLY A 413 -14.40 14.59 -10.01
C GLY A 413 -13.40 13.63 -9.38
N LEU A 414 -12.10 13.80 -9.66
CA LEU A 414 -11.03 13.02 -9.05
C LEU A 414 -10.92 13.26 -7.55
N ALA A 415 -10.93 14.53 -7.12
CA ALA A 415 -10.91 14.89 -5.71
C ALA A 415 -12.08 14.26 -4.94
N SER A 416 -13.29 14.30 -5.51
CA SER A 416 -14.48 13.68 -4.91
C SER A 416 -14.39 12.15 -4.82
N ARG A 417 -13.73 11.49 -5.77
CA ARG A 417 -13.49 10.04 -5.73
C ARG A 417 -12.43 9.68 -4.71
N LEU A 418 -11.36 10.48 -4.61
CA LEU A 418 -10.34 10.32 -3.58
C LEU A 418 -10.90 10.57 -2.18
N SER A 419 -11.74 11.60 -1.99
CA SER A 419 -12.36 11.94 -0.69
C SER A 419 -13.64 11.14 -0.38
N GLY A 420 -14.03 10.24 -1.27
CA GLY A 420 -15.23 9.41 -1.14
C GLY A 420 -14.81 7.94 -1.05
N ASP A 421 -14.58 7.33 -2.20
CA ASP A 421 -14.24 5.91 -2.33
C ASP A 421 -12.82 5.59 -1.84
N ALA A 422 -11.84 6.49 -2.02
CA ALA A 422 -10.47 6.25 -1.57
C ALA A 422 -10.20 6.69 -0.12
N SER A 423 -11.02 7.57 0.46
CA SER A 423 -10.96 7.96 1.87
C SER A 423 -11.99 7.26 2.76
N ALA A 424 -12.88 6.45 2.19
CA ALA A 424 -13.67 5.45 2.90
C ALA A 424 -12.79 4.29 3.44
N LEU A 425 -11.52 4.59 3.70
CA LEU A 425 -10.67 3.89 4.63
C LEU A 425 -11.40 3.84 5.97
N ALA A 426 -12.02 2.71 6.27
CA ALA A 426 -12.09 2.33 7.66
C ALA A 426 -10.63 2.12 8.08
N SER A 427 -10.12 2.93 9.00
CA SER A 427 -8.88 2.62 9.74
C SER A 427 -8.86 1.18 10.26
N ALA A 428 -10.03 0.55 10.36
CA ALA A 428 -10.22 -0.88 10.58
C ALA A 428 -9.40 -1.79 9.65
N HIS A 429 -9.33 -1.51 8.33
CA HIS A 429 -8.50 -2.31 7.41
C HIS A 429 -7.01 -2.09 7.60
N TRP A 430 -6.60 -1.09 8.36
CA TRP A 430 -5.22 -0.85 8.72
C TRP A 430 -4.93 -1.28 10.16
N SER A 431 -5.93 -1.75 10.90
CA SER A 431 -5.77 -2.10 12.30
C SER A 431 -4.75 -3.22 12.46
N ARG A 432 -3.92 -3.10 13.49
CA ARG A 432 -2.92 -4.11 13.85
C ARG A 432 -3.26 -4.75 15.20
N PRO A 433 -3.23 -6.09 15.30
CA PRO A 433 -3.38 -6.77 16.57
C PRO A 433 -2.10 -6.67 17.41
N ALA A 434 -2.23 -6.96 18.70
CA ALA A 434 -1.11 -6.98 19.63
C ALA A 434 -0.48 -8.38 19.73
N LEU A 435 0.84 -8.44 19.73
CA LEU A 435 1.66 -9.61 20.00
C LEU A 435 2.45 -9.38 21.30
N HIS A 436 2.07 -10.05 22.39
CA HIS A 436 2.74 -9.96 23.70
C HIS A 436 2.96 -8.54 24.24
N GLY A 437 2.02 -7.63 23.99
CA GLY A 437 2.04 -6.24 24.51
C GLY A 437 2.61 -5.21 23.54
N ASP A 438 3.26 -5.65 22.46
CA ASP A 438 3.64 -4.83 21.33
C ASP A 438 2.65 -5.02 20.18
N THR A 439 2.59 -4.07 19.24
CA THR A 439 1.69 -4.17 18.08
C THR A 439 2.45 -4.77 16.91
N ILE A 440 1.84 -5.70 16.17
CA ILE A 440 2.48 -6.25 14.97
C ILE A 440 2.61 -5.13 13.93
N GLY A 441 3.84 -4.84 13.52
CA GLY A 441 4.12 -3.82 12.51
C GLY A 441 4.23 -2.40 13.09
N TYR A 442 4.15 -1.41 12.21
CA TYR A 442 4.38 0.00 12.53
C TYR A 442 3.17 0.64 13.25
N GLY A 443 3.08 0.44 14.57
CA GLY A 443 2.03 1.01 15.41
C GLY A 443 0.65 0.38 15.15
N THR A 444 -0.41 1.00 15.67
CA THR A 444 -1.77 0.42 15.62
C THR A 444 -2.41 0.37 14.25
N THR A 445 -1.86 1.10 13.28
CA THR A 445 -2.45 1.28 11.94
C THR A 445 -1.43 1.18 10.80
N GLY A 446 -0.24 0.65 11.03
CA GLY A 446 0.83 0.64 10.03
C GLY A 446 1.13 2.04 9.48
N ALA A 447 1.33 2.15 8.16
CA ALA A 447 1.61 3.41 7.46
C ALA A 447 0.38 4.32 7.20
N PHE A 448 -0.79 3.97 7.75
CA PHE A 448 -2.06 4.63 7.43
C PHE A 448 -2.04 6.15 7.57
N ASP A 449 -1.51 6.68 8.68
CA ASP A 449 -1.54 8.12 8.94
C ASP A 449 -0.76 8.91 7.87
N GLN A 450 0.39 8.38 7.43
CA GLN A 450 1.19 9.03 6.38
C GLN A 450 0.54 8.89 5.01
N TYR A 451 -0.08 7.74 4.74
CA TYR A 451 -0.87 7.54 3.52
C TYR A 451 -2.08 8.49 3.47
N ALA A 452 -2.83 8.59 4.57
CA ALA A 452 -4.00 9.45 4.69
C ALA A 452 -3.62 10.93 4.55
N ASP A 453 -2.51 11.37 5.15
CA ASP A 453 -2.00 12.73 4.93
C ASP A 453 -1.68 12.98 3.46
N LEU A 454 -0.93 12.08 2.80
CA LEU A 454 -0.64 12.18 1.36
C LEU A 454 -1.91 12.30 0.50
N VAL A 455 -2.92 11.46 0.76
CA VAL A 455 -4.20 11.50 0.04
C VAL A 455 -4.95 12.81 0.31
N ASN A 456 -4.99 13.27 1.56
CA ASN A 456 -5.62 14.54 1.92
C ASN A 456 -4.93 15.73 1.22
N GLN A 457 -3.60 15.77 1.21
CA GLN A 457 -2.85 16.82 0.49
C GLN A 457 -3.15 16.78 -1.01
N LEU A 458 -3.22 15.59 -1.62
CA LEU A 458 -3.56 15.44 -3.03
C LEU A 458 -5.00 15.91 -3.31
N VAL A 459 -5.97 15.57 -2.47
CA VAL A 459 -7.35 16.06 -2.58
C VAL A 459 -7.39 17.58 -2.53
N ASP A 460 -6.70 18.19 -1.57
CA ASP A 460 -6.64 19.64 -1.43
C ASP A 460 -6.02 20.31 -2.65
N LEU A 461 -4.93 19.75 -3.21
CA LEU A 461 -4.31 20.22 -4.44
C LEU A 461 -5.28 20.17 -5.62
N LEU A 462 -6.00 19.05 -5.80
CA LEU A 462 -6.96 18.90 -6.89
C LEU A 462 -8.14 19.87 -6.76
N VAL A 463 -8.62 20.12 -5.54
CA VAL A 463 -9.69 21.11 -5.27
C VAL A 463 -9.22 22.53 -5.56
N ASP A 464 -8.04 22.91 -5.07
CA ASP A 464 -7.48 24.25 -5.27
C ASP A 464 -7.17 24.52 -6.75
N GLU A 465 -6.60 23.52 -7.44
CA GLU A 465 -6.31 23.64 -8.87
C GLU A 465 -7.60 23.73 -9.67
N ALA A 466 -8.62 22.92 -9.37
CA ALA A 466 -9.90 23.02 -10.05
C ALA A 466 -10.61 24.37 -9.85
N ARG A 467 -10.48 24.99 -8.67
CA ARG A 467 -10.97 26.36 -8.43
C ARG A 467 -10.21 27.36 -9.29
N THR A 468 -8.90 27.18 -9.42
CA THR A 468 -8.03 28.05 -10.23
C THR A 468 -8.36 27.92 -11.71
N SER A 469 -8.45 26.70 -12.25
CA SER A 469 -8.90 26.43 -13.62
C SER A 469 -10.27 27.06 -13.90
N HIS A 470 -11.23 26.90 -12.99
CA HIS A 470 -12.56 27.52 -13.16
C HIS A 470 -12.48 29.05 -13.26
N ARG A 471 -11.71 29.70 -12.38
CA ARG A 471 -11.52 31.16 -12.42
C ARG A 471 -10.88 31.61 -13.73
N VAL A 472 -9.86 30.89 -14.20
CA VAL A 472 -9.21 31.16 -15.48
C VAL A 472 -10.20 31.01 -16.64
N ALA A 473 -11.03 29.97 -16.64
CA ALA A 473 -12.06 29.76 -17.66
C ALA A 473 -13.09 30.90 -17.69
N VAL A 474 -13.57 31.34 -16.52
CA VAL A 474 -14.49 32.48 -16.41
C VAL A 474 -13.85 33.75 -16.97
N GLN A 475 -12.60 34.05 -16.59
CA GLN A 475 -11.89 35.22 -17.10
C GLN A 475 -11.71 35.19 -18.63
N CYS A 476 -11.43 34.01 -19.21
CA CYS A 476 -11.40 33.85 -20.66
C CYS A 476 -12.75 34.21 -21.32
N LEU A 477 -13.88 33.80 -20.72
CA LEU A 477 -15.21 34.13 -21.22
C LEU A 477 -15.52 35.63 -21.10
N ASP A 478 -15.11 36.27 -20.00
CA ASP A 478 -15.30 37.70 -19.77
C ASP A 478 -14.51 38.51 -20.82
N LEU A 479 -13.22 38.18 -21.02
CA LEU A 479 -12.38 38.79 -22.07
C LEU A 479 -12.96 38.61 -23.48
N ALA A 480 -13.52 37.42 -23.77
CA ALA A 480 -14.17 37.17 -25.06
C ALA A 480 -15.42 38.05 -25.25
N THR A 481 -16.18 38.25 -24.19
CA THR A 481 -17.42 39.04 -24.19
C THR A 481 -17.12 40.54 -24.31
N ASP A 482 -16.16 41.04 -23.56
CA ASP A 482 -15.76 42.45 -23.58
C ASP A 482 -15.17 42.86 -24.94
N PHE A 483 -14.39 41.98 -25.58
CA PHE A 483 -13.89 42.21 -26.92
C PHE A 483 -15.01 42.27 -27.96
N GLU A 484 -16.01 41.39 -27.89
CA GLU A 484 -17.17 41.45 -28.79
C GLU A 484 -17.99 42.73 -28.61
N GLN A 485 -18.22 43.16 -27.38
CA GLN A 485 -18.92 44.41 -27.10
C GLN A 485 -18.14 45.62 -27.62
N THR A 486 -16.82 45.63 -27.44
CA THR A 486 -15.94 46.69 -27.93
C THR A 486 -15.91 46.73 -29.47
N ASP A 487 -15.82 45.57 -30.14
CA ASP A 487 -15.84 45.49 -31.61
C ASP A 487 -17.22 45.90 -32.19
N LEU A 488 -18.31 45.54 -31.52
CA LEU A 488 -19.66 46.02 -31.88
C LEU A 488 -19.76 47.55 -31.74
N GLY A 489 -19.29 48.12 -30.63
CA GLY A 489 -19.25 49.56 -30.43
C GLY A 489 -18.42 50.29 -31.48
N ALA A 490 -17.22 49.78 -31.78
CA ALA A 490 -16.33 50.33 -32.80
C ALA A 490 -16.96 50.25 -34.21
N LYS A 491 -17.62 49.13 -34.56
CA LYS A 491 -18.36 48.98 -35.81
C LYS A 491 -19.52 49.98 -35.92
N GLU A 492 -20.25 50.21 -34.84
CA GLU A 492 -21.31 51.20 -34.80
C GLU A 492 -20.77 52.63 -34.98
N GLU A 493 -19.66 52.97 -34.34
CA GLU A 493 -18.99 54.26 -34.52
C GLU A 493 -18.46 54.45 -35.94
N LEU A 494 -17.77 53.45 -36.49
CA LEU A 494 -17.33 53.46 -37.89
C LEU A 494 -18.51 53.62 -38.84
N ALA A 495 -19.63 52.93 -38.61
CA ALA A 495 -20.84 53.08 -39.40
C ALA A 495 -21.47 54.48 -39.26
N LYS A 496 -21.36 55.14 -38.10
CA LYS A 496 -21.78 56.55 -37.92
C LYS A 496 -20.86 57.49 -38.71
N ILE A 497 -19.54 57.32 -38.60
CA ILE A 497 -18.55 58.13 -39.34
C ILE A 497 -18.74 57.96 -40.85
N ASN A 498 -18.91 56.73 -41.33
CA ASN A 498 -19.07 56.44 -42.75
C ASN A 498 -20.37 57.02 -43.31
N ARG A 499 -21.47 56.98 -42.53
CA ARG A 499 -22.71 57.70 -42.86
C ARG A 499 -22.50 59.21 -42.92
N GLY A 500 -21.76 59.78 -41.96
CA GLY A 500 -21.41 61.21 -41.96
C GLY A 500 -20.58 61.63 -43.17
N LEU A 501 -19.57 60.83 -43.56
CA LEU A 501 -18.77 61.05 -44.75
C LEU A 501 -19.60 60.96 -46.03
N THR A 502 -20.51 59.99 -46.12
CA THR A 502 -21.42 59.84 -47.26
C THR A 502 -22.34 61.05 -47.40
N HIS A 503 -22.86 61.56 -46.28
CA HIS A 503 -23.68 62.77 -46.25
C HIS A 503 -22.90 64.02 -46.67
N LEU A 504 -21.66 64.19 -46.19
CA LEU A 504 -20.77 65.28 -46.62
C LEU A 504 -20.46 65.21 -48.12
N HIS A 505 -20.23 64.01 -48.66
CA HIS A 505 -19.99 63.82 -50.09
C HIS A 505 -21.22 64.17 -50.94
N GLN A 506 -22.43 63.84 -50.48
CA GLN A 506 -23.68 64.27 -51.13
C GLN A 506 -23.87 65.79 -51.09
N GLN A 507 -23.54 66.44 -49.98
CA GLN A 507 -23.59 67.91 -49.88
C GLN A 507 -22.57 68.58 -50.82
N PHE A 508 -21.38 68.01 -50.96
CA PHE A 508 -20.38 68.56 -51.88
C PHE A 508 -20.82 68.46 -53.35
N ASN A 509 -21.37 67.31 -53.76
CA ASN A 509 -21.84 67.09 -55.13
C ASN A 509 -23.10 67.90 -55.48
N THR A 510 -23.94 68.24 -54.50
CA THR A 510 -25.12 69.09 -54.72
C THR A 510 -24.75 70.58 -54.83
N VAL A 511 -23.65 71.02 -54.22
CA VAL A 511 -23.12 72.38 -54.38
C VAL A 511 -22.49 72.56 -55.77
N ASP A 512 -21.72 71.57 -56.26
CA ASP A 512 -21.07 71.64 -57.57
C ASP A 512 -22.08 71.68 -58.74
N ASP A 513 -23.19 70.94 -58.66
CA ASP A 513 -24.26 70.98 -59.68
C ASP A 513 -25.05 72.30 -59.70
N SER A 514 -25.00 73.07 -58.61
CA SER A 514 -25.70 74.35 -58.49
C SER A 514 -24.89 75.56 -58.97
N SER A 515 -23.55 75.44 -59.04
CA SER A 515 -22.66 76.53 -59.48
C SER A 515 -22.40 76.59 -61.00
N TRP A 516 -22.81 75.57 -61.77
CA TRP A 516 -22.65 75.54 -63.24
C TRP A 516 -23.89 76.00 -64.03
N LYS A 517 -24.97 76.43 -63.37
CA LYS A 517 -26.20 76.94 -64.01
C LYS A 517 -26.45 78.45 -63.79
N GLY A 518 -25.40 79.21 -63.44
CA GLY A 518 -25.41 80.67 -63.39
C GLY A 518 -24.93 81.29 -64.68
#